data_AF-A0A254NFG9-F1
#
_entry.id   AF-A0A254NFG9-F1
#
_cell.length_a   1.000
_cell.length_b   1.000
_cell.length_c   1.000
_cell.angle_alpha   90.00
_cell.angle_beta   90.00
_cell.angle_gamma   90.00
#
_symmetry.space_group_name_H-M   'P 1'
#
loop_
_entity.id
_entity.type
_entity.pdbx_description
1 polymer ?
#
loop_
_entity_poly.entity_id
_entity_poly.type
_entity_poly.pdbx_seq_one_letter_code
_entity_poly.pdbx_strand_id
1 'polypeptide(L)'
;MNRMVTKASGILLVVFALALGGLFAPHAASAAGTYSVTFQSARLISNSHVGNEWYTEAQVNGKNIEEGVSVNVSADNIKLYAYAEEQDKIPDVAETSRTIKASSVSASGKTVKLQVTVTENRGRYSGHTAVWEFTYTIKKQK
;
A
#
# COMPACT_ATOMS: atom_id res chain seq x y z
N MET A 1 -63.20 0.50 49.79
CA MET A 1 -62.22 -0.43 50.40
C MET A 1 -60.84 -0.03 49.88
N ASN A 2 -60.07 0.74 50.64
CA ASN A 2 -59.00 0.29 51.56
C ASN A 2 -57.88 -0.44 50.80
N ARG A 3 -56.58 -0.13 50.90
CA ARG A 3 -55.74 0.78 51.69
C ARG A 3 -54.37 0.81 51.01
N MET A 4 -53.66 1.93 51.10
CA MET A 4 -52.20 2.01 50.89
C MET A 4 -51.47 0.97 51.75
N VAL A 5 -50.43 0.34 51.21
CA VAL A 5 -49.24 -0.03 52.01
C VAL A 5 -47.99 0.13 51.16
N THR A 6 -47.26 1.22 51.41
CA THR A 6 -45.85 1.40 51.08
C THR A 6 -45.00 0.52 51.99
N LYS A 7 -44.01 -0.20 51.45
CA LYS A 7 -42.76 -0.51 52.17
C LYS A 7 -41.58 -0.40 51.21
N ALA A 8 -40.77 0.63 51.46
CA ALA A 8 -39.38 0.70 51.02
C ALA A 8 -38.56 -0.37 51.76
N SER A 9 -37.58 -0.97 51.07
CA SER A 9 -36.27 -1.32 51.64
C SER A 9 -35.45 -2.10 50.61
N GLY A 10 -34.26 -1.61 50.28
CA GLY A 10 -33.29 -2.33 49.48
C GLY A 10 -32.42 -1.44 48.60
N ILE A 11 -31.70 -0.51 49.22
CA ILE A 11 -30.54 0.15 48.60
C ILE A 11 -29.51 -0.94 48.28
N LEU A 12 -29.14 -1.09 47.01
CA LEU A 12 -27.77 -1.48 46.67
C LEU A 12 -27.29 -0.64 45.49
N LEU A 13 -26.66 0.46 45.88
CA LEU A 13 -25.89 1.36 45.05
C LEU A 13 -24.52 0.70 44.85
N VAL A 14 -24.21 0.24 43.62
CA VAL A 14 -22.84 -0.14 43.26
C VAL A 14 -22.27 0.96 42.38
N VAL A 15 -21.64 1.95 43.02
CA VAL A 15 -20.70 2.89 42.41
C VAL A 15 -19.34 2.64 43.05
N PHE A 16 -18.47 1.92 42.34
CA PHE A 16 -17.00 1.98 42.38
C PHE A 16 -16.50 0.90 41.40
N ALA A 17 -15.83 1.22 40.29
CA ALA A 17 -14.46 1.69 40.30
C ALA A 17 -14.15 2.57 39.09
N LEU A 18 -13.87 3.85 39.37
CA LEU A 18 -12.88 4.63 38.63
C LEU A 18 -11.49 4.25 39.15
N ALA A 19 -10.50 4.35 38.26
CA ALA A 19 -9.06 4.20 38.48
C ALA A 19 -8.46 2.80 38.30
N LEU A 20 -8.19 2.46 37.04
CA LEU A 20 -6.98 1.78 36.56
C LEU A 20 -6.90 2.12 35.05
N GLY A 21 -6.25 3.20 34.66
CA GLY A 21 -4.80 3.23 34.51
C GLY A 21 -4.47 3.07 33.03
N GLY A 22 -4.42 4.18 32.30
CA GLY A 22 -4.07 4.17 30.88
C GLY A 22 -4.63 5.37 30.16
N LEU A 23 -3.99 6.52 30.32
CA LEU A 23 -4.12 7.64 29.41
C LEU A 23 -4.00 7.11 27.97
N PHE A 24 -5.09 7.10 27.21
CA PHE A 24 -4.97 7.20 25.76
C PHE A 24 -4.47 8.62 25.50
N ALA A 25 -3.17 8.82 25.70
CA ALA A 25 -2.49 9.92 25.06
C ALA A 25 -2.78 9.71 23.57
N PRO A 26 -3.43 10.67 22.88
CA PRO A 26 -3.37 10.65 21.43
C PRO A 26 -1.88 10.61 21.12
N HIS A 27 -1.40 9.51 20.53
CA HIS A 27 -0.06 9.51 19.98
C HIS A 27 -0.05 10.70 19.05
N ALA A 28 0.73 11.72 19.38
CA ALA A 28 0.96 12.83 18.48
C ALA A 28 1.45 12.18 17.20
N ALA A 29 0.60 12.17 16.16
CA ALA A 29 1.02 11.79 14.84
C ALA A 29 2.13 12.78 14.50
N SER A 30 3.38 12.34 14.58
CA SER A 30 4.50 13.11 14.05
C SER A 30 4.08 13.56 12.67
N ALA A 31 4.11 14.86 12.41
CA ALA A 31 3.74 15.38 11.11
C ALA A 31 4.51 14.59 10.05
N ALA A 32 3.79 13.81 9.25
CA ALA A 32 4.40 12.92 8.28
C ALA A 32 5.24 13.79 7.35
N GLY A 33 6.53 13.46 7.22
CA GLY A 33 7.39 14.17 6.28
C GLY A 33 6.77 14.14 4.88
N THR A 34 6.98 15.20 4.11
CA THR A 34 6.60 15.19 2.68
C THR A 34 7.70 14.53 1.87
N TYR A 35 7.34 13.62 0.99
CA TYR A 35 8.26 12.89 0.12
C TYR A 35 7.83 13.06 -1.34
N SER A 36 8.80 13.23 -2.23
CA SER A 36 8.58 13.16 -3.67
C SER A 36 8.91 11.74 -4.13
N VAL A 37 7.95 11.09 -4.78
CA VAL A 37 8.07 9.75 -5.34
C VAL A 37 8.02 9.87 -6.86
N THR A 38 9.09 9.47 -7.53
CA THR A 38 9.20 9.46 -8.99
C THR A 38 9.12 8.03 -9.48
N PHE A 39 8.27 7.78 -10.47
CA PHE A 39 8.32 6.55 -11.25
C PHE A 39 9.34 6.73 -12.38
N GLN A 40 10.44 5.98 -12.34
CA GLN A 40 11.58 6.19 -13.23
C GLN A 40 11.47 5.42 -14.53
N SER A 41 11.03 4.17 -14.48
CA SER A 41 10.89 3.31 -15.67
C SER A 41 10.17 2.01 -15.38
N ALA A 42 9.51 1.47 -16.41
CA ALA A 42 9.19 0.06 -16.55
C ALA A 42 10.07 -0.56 -17.65
N ARG A 43 10.81 -1.63 -17.34
CA ARG A 43 11.69 -2.29 -18.29
C ARG A 43 11.46 -3.78 -18.34
N LEU A 44 11.22 -4.33 -19.53
CA LEU A 44 11.23 -5.77 -19.76
C LEU A 44 12.68 -6.25 -19.69
N ILE A 45 13.02 -6.99 -18.63
CA ILE A 45 14.39 -7.46 -18.37
C ILE A 45 14.61 -8.92 -18.79
N SER A 46 13.52 -9.68 -18.98
CA SER A 46 13.56 -11.03 -19.53
C SER A 46 12.23 -11.32 -20.23
N ASN A 47 12.27 -11.99 -21.37
CA ASN A 47 11.08 -12.45 -22.07
C ASN A 47 11.36 -13.81 -22.72
N SER A 48 10.81 -14.86 -22.12
CA SER A 48 10.91 -16.21 -22.64
C SER A 48 9.76 -16.52 -23.59
N HIS A 49 9.50 -15.70 -24.62
CA HIS A 49 8.42 -15.92 -25.60
C HIS A 49 6.98 -15.81 -25.04
N VAL A 50 6.74 -15.01 -24.01
CA VAL A 50 5.36 -14.81 -23.49
C VAL A 50 4.52 -13.96 -24.46
N GLY A 51 5.14 -12.94 -25.08
CA GLY A 51 4.46 -12.05 -26.00
C GLY A 51 5.31 -10.83 -26.37
N ASN A 52 4.78 -9.97 -27.22
CA ASN A 52 5.51 -8.80 -27.73
C ASN A 52 4.75 -7.47 -27.61
N GLU A 53 3.47 -7.52 -27.26
CA GLU A 53 2.66 -6.33 -27.02
C GLU A 53 2.37 -6.22 -25.53
N TRP A 54 2.72 -5.09 -24.93
CA TRP A 54 2.74 -4.95 -23.48
C TRP A 54 2.09 -3.66 -23.04
N TYR A 55 1.22 -3.78 -22.05
CA TYR A 55 0.73 -2.67 -21.25
C TYR A 55 1.40 -2.71 -19.87
N THR A 56 1.75 -1.53 -19.35
CA THR A 56 2.32 -1.40 -18.00
C THR A 56 1.64 -0.28 -17.25
N GLU A 57 1.47 -0.49 -15.95
CA GLU A 57 0.87 0.50 -15.05
C GLU A 57 1.67 0.60 -13.76
N ALA A 58 1.90 1.84 -13.32
CA ALA A 58 2.60 2.18 -12.10
C ALA A 58 1.68 3.02 -11.21
N GLN A 59 1.70 2.77 -9.90
CA GLN A 59 0.96 3.59 -8.94
C GLN A 59 1.76 3.89 -7.68
N VAL A 60 1.44 5.04 -7.08
CA VAL A 60 1.91 5.47 -5.76
C VAL A 60 0.70 5.77 -4.89
N ASN A 61 0.57 5.09 -3.74
CA ASN A 61 -0.57 5.21 -2.83
C ASN A 61 -1.94 5.03 -3.53
N GLY A 62 -2.01 4.12 -4.50
CA GLY A 62 -3.25 3.83 -5.25
C GLY A 62 -3.60 4.86 -6.33
N LYS A 63 -2.68 5.78 -6.66
CA LYS A 63 -2.85 6.73 -7.77
C LYS A 63 -1.85 6.43 -8.87
N ASN A 64 -2.33 6.38 -10.10
CA ASN A 64 -1.52 6.18 -11.29
C ASN A 64 -0.47 7.28 -11.42
N ILE A 65 0.71 6.89 -11.88
CA ILE A 65 1.83 7.79 -12.16
C ILE A 65 2.46 7.39 -13.49
N GLU A 66 2.74 8.39 -14.31
CA GLU A 66 3.42 8.18 -15.59
C GLU A 66 4.94 8.12 -15.40
N GLU A 67 5.63 7.50 -16.36
CA GLU A 67 7.09 7.42 -16.35
C GLU A 67 7.72 8.82 -16.39
N GLY A 68 8.73 9.04 -15.55
CA GLY A 68 9.39 10.33 -15.36
C GLY A 68 8.63 11.32 -14.46
N VAL A 69 7.36 11.06 -14.15
CA VAL A 69 6.55 11.95 -13.31
C VAL A 69 6.84 11.72 -11.83
N SER A 70 6.76 12.80 -11.05
CA SER A 70 6.92 12.79 -9.60
C SER A 70 5.64 13.25 -8.91
N VAL A 71 5.28 12.57 -7.81
CA VAL A 71 4.14 12.94 -6.94
C VAL A 71 4.61 13.18 -5.52
N ASN A 72 4.00 14.15 -4.85
CA ASN A 72 4.26 14.41 -3.44
C ASN A 72 3.31 13.59 -2.56
N VAL A 73 3.86 12.90 -1.57
CA VAL A 73 3.14 12.10 -0.60
C VAL A 73 3.52 12.50 0.82
N SER A 74 2.51 12.70 1.67
CA SER A 74 2.67 12.95 3.10
C SER A 74 1.98 11.82 3.85
N ALA A 75 2.73 10.76 4.15
CA ALA A 75 2.23 9.55 4.81
C ALA A 75 3.36 8.81 5.51
N ASP A 76 3.04 8.06 6.58
CA ASP A 76 4.00 7.20 7.27
C ASP A 76 4.44 5.99 6.44
N ASN A 77 3.60 5.60 5.48
CA ASN A 77 3.81 4.49 4.58
C ASN A 77 3.55 4.92 3.14
N ILE A 78 4.46 4.55 2.24
CA ILE A 78 4.37 4.80 0.80
C ILE A 78 4.17 3.44 0.13
N LYS A 79 3.00 3.20 -0.44
CA LYS A 79 2.68 2.00 -1.20
C LYS A 79 3.05 2.21 -2.66
N LEU A 80 3.95 1.39 -3.18
CA LEU A 80 4.30 1.32 -4.59
C LEU A 80 3.61 0.11 -5.21
N TYR A 81 3.16 0.23 -6.44
CA TYR A 81 2.48 -0.84 -7.18
C TYR A 81 2.96 -0.86 -8.63
N ALA A 82 3.09 -2.06 -9.19
CA ALA A 82 3.49 -2.29 -10.55
C ALA A 82 2.62 -3.39 -11.16
N TYR A 83 2.24 -3.20 -12.42
CA TYR A 83 1.41 -4.11 -13.20
C TYR A 83 1.97 -4.23 -14.61
N ALA A 84 1.96 -5.45 -15.14
CA ALA A 84 2.29 -5.72 -16.53
C ALA A 84 1.28 -6.70 -17.12
N GLU A 85 0.90 -6.45 -18.36
CA GLU A 85 -0.08 -7.22 -19.12
C GLU A 85 0.41 -7.42 -20.54
N GLU A 86 0.42 -8.68 -20.97
CA GLU A 86 0.59 -9.05 -22.37
C GLU A 86 -0.75 -8.79 -23.10
N GLN A 87 -0.71 -8.05 -24.21
CA GLN A 87 -1.90 -7.55 -24.92
C GLN A 87 -2.42 -8.50 -26.02
N ASP A 88 -2.62 -9.77 -25.70
CA ASP A 88 -3.27 -10.73 -26.60
C ASP A 88 -4.80 -10.76 -26.46
N LYS A 89 -5.44 -11.61 -27.29
CA LYS A 89 -6.89 -11.94 -27.17
C LYS A 89 -7.27 -12.40 -25.76
N ILE A 90 -6.34 -13.06 -25.07
CA ILE A 90 -6.50 -13.49 -23.69
C ILE A 90 -5.26 -13.02 -22.95
N PRO A 91 -5.31 -11.84 -22.32
CA PRO A 91 -4.15 -11.27 -21.68
C PRO A 91 -3.59 -12.14 -20.55
N ASP A 92 -2.27 -12.29 -20.51
CA ASP A 92 -1.54 -12.77 -19.36
C ASP A 92 -1.05 -11.57 -18.52
N VAL A 93 -1.39 -11.57 -17.24
CA VAL A 93 -1.22 -10.41 -16.36
C VAL A 93 -0.44 -10.79 -15.10
N ALA A 94 0.28 -9.83 -14.54
CA ALA A 94 0.83 -9.94 -13.19
C ALA A 94 0.98 -8.57 -12.54
N GLU A 95 0.99 -8.57 -11.21
CA GLU A 95 1.18 -7.38 -10.40
C GLU A 95 2.07 -7.64 -9.18
N THR A 96 2.64 -6.57 -8.64
CA THR A 96 3.39 -6.61 -7.38
C THR A 96 3.28 -5.26 -6.68
N SER A 97 3.22 -5.30 -5.35
CA SER A 97 3.24 -4.08 -4.54
C SER A 97 4.24 -4.18 -3.40
N ARG A 98 4.71 -3.01 -2.94
CA ARG A 98 5.58 -2.91 -1.76
C ARG A 98 5.27 -1.67 -0.97
N THR A 99 5.13 -1.84 0.34
CA THR A 99 4.96 -0.73 1.29
C THR A 99 6.31 -0.35 1.89
N ILE A 100 6.67 0.93 1.75
CA ILE A 100 7.89 1.51 2.30
C ILE A 100 7.53 2.39 3.48
N LYS A 101 8.09 2.10 4.66
CA LYS A 101 8.02 3.04 5.79
C LYS A 101 8.76 4.32 5.42
N ALA A 102 8.09 5.46 5.53
CA ALA A 102 8.62 6.77 5.17
C ALA A 102 9.87 7.14 6.00
N SER A 103 9.90 6.72 7.27
CA SER A 103 11.07 6.86 8.15
C SER A 103 12.31 6.09 7.69
N SER A 104 12.17 5.11 6.80
CA SER A 104 13.30 4.36 6.21
C SER A 104 13.96 5.05 5.03
N VAL A 105 13.44 6.20 4.58
CA VAL A 105 14.01 6.99 3.49
C VAL A 105 15.07 7.93 4.08
N SER A 106 16.33 7.72 3.70
CA SER A 106 17.45 8.57 4.11
C SER A 106 17.39 9.96 3.47
N ALA A 107 18.24 10.88 3.93
CA ALA A 107 18.39 12.20 3.33
C ALA A 107 18.84 12.15 1.84
N SER A 108 19.59 11.11 1.45
CA SER A 108 20.00 10.86 0.07
C SER A 108 18.88 10.28 -0.81
N GLY A 109 17.74 9.90 -0.21
CA GLY A 109 16.64 9.23 -0.90
C GLY A 109 16.79 7.72 -0.94
N LYS A 110 15.84 7.06 -1.59
CA LYS A 110 15.75 5.60 -1.69
C LYS A 110 15.29 5.18 -3.08
N THR A 111 16.01 4.26 -3.69
CA THR A 111 15.58 3.59 -4.93
C THR A 111 14.92 2.27 -4.59
N VAL A 112 13.75 2.00 -5.19
CA VAL A 112 13.01 0.75 -5.00
C VAL A 112 12.73 0.14 -6.37
N LYS A 113 13.11 -1.12 -6.52
CA LYS A 113 12.81 -1.92 -7.70
C LYS A 113 11.73 -2.95 -7.35
N LEU A 114 10.68 -3.01 -8.17
CA LEU A 114 9.65 -4.05 -8.13
C LEU A 114 9.81 -4.93 -9.36
N GLN A 115 9.81 -6.25 -9.16
CA GLN A 115 9.78 -7.20 -10.26
C GLN A 115 8.38 -7.76 -10.40
N VAL A 116 7.87 -7.76 -11.63
CA VAL A 116 6.58 -8.32 -12.02
C VAL A 116 6.87 -9.47 -12.98
N THR A 117 6.43 -10.67 -12.63
CA THR A 117 6.64 -11.87 -13.45
C THR A 117 5.32 -12.32 -14.06
N VAL A 118 5.14 -12.04 -15.35
CA VAL A 118 4.00 -12.51 -16.14
C VAL A 118 4.31 -13.94 -16.61
N THR A 119 3.37 -14.86 -16.42
CA THR A 119 3.50 -16.27 -16.81
C THR A 119 2.44 -16.62 -17.84
N GLU A 120 2.86 -17.18 -18.97
CA GLU A 120 1.92 -17.63 -20.00
C GLU A 120 1.15 -18.84 -19.51
N ASN A 121 -0.18 -18.74 -19.45
CA ASN A 121 -1.00 -19.80 -18.87
C ASN A 121 -1.59 -20.75 -19.92
N ARG A 122 -1.27 -20.57 -21.20
CA ARG A 122 -1.92 -21.25 -22.33
C ARG A 122 -0.95 -21.52 -23.47
N GLY A 123 -1.40 -22.26 -24.47
CA GLY A 123 -0.65 -22.42 -25.72
C GLY A 123 0.63 -23.26 -25.61
N ARG A 124 1.45 -23.16 -26.66
CA ARG A 124 2.70 -23.94 -26.81
C ARG A 124 3.76 -23.55 -25.78
N TYR A 125 3.73 -22.29 -25.33
CA TYR A 125 4.74 -21.70 -24.46
C TYR A 125 4.22 -21.56 -23.02
N SER A 126 3.14 -22.27 -22.65
CA SER A 126 2.63 -22.28 -21.29
C SER A 126 3.73 -22.59 -20.25
N GLY A 127 3.77 -21.80 -19.18
CA GLY A 127 4.80 -21.83 -18.14
C GLY A 127 6.01 -20.96 -18.43
N HIS A 128 6.13 -20.39 -19.63
CA HIS A 128 7.15 -19.40 -19.94
C HIS A 128 6.86 -18.08 -19.23
N THR A 129 7.91 -17.30 -18.98
CA THR A 129 7.80 -16.07 -18.19
C THR A 129 8.43 -14.86 -18.88
N ALA A 130 7.83 -13.71 -18.61
CA ALA A 130 8.38 -12.39 -18.89
C ALA A 130 8.51 -11.66 -17.56
N VAL A 131 9.65 -11.01 -17.36
CA VAL A 131 9.97 -10.29 -16.12
C VAL A 131 10.15 -8.82 -16.44
N TRP A 132 9.34 -8.00 -15.80
CA TRP A 132 9.41 -6.54 -15.83
C TRP A 132 10.02 -6.00 -14.55
N GLU A 133 10.93 -5.04 -14.66
CA GLU A 133 11.47 -4.26 -13.55
C GLU A 133 10.91 -2.84 -13.57
N PHE A 134 10.21 -2.47 -12.50
CA PHE A 134 9.70 -1.12 -12.26
C PHE A 134 10.59 -0.42 -11.24
N THR A 135 11.16 0.72 -11.61
CA THR A 135 12.06 1.48 -10.74
C THR A 135 11.37 2.75 -10.22
N TYR A 136 11.42 2.95 -8.91
CA TYR A 136 10.94 4.13 -8.21
C TYR A 136 12.08 4.80 -7.46
N THR A 137 12.06 6.13 -7.37
CA THR A 137 12.93 6.89 -6.47
C THR A 137 12.10 7.72 -5.51
N ILE A 138 12.45 7.67 -4.23
CA ILE A 138 11.78 8.41 -3.16
C ILE A 138 12.78 9.39 -2.55
N LYS A 139 12.43 10.67 -2.49
CA LYS A 139 13.26 11.72 -1.88
C LYS A 139 12.45 12.50 -0.86
N LYS A 140 13.02 12.68 0.34
CA LYS A 140 12.43 13.59 1.34
C LYS A 140 12.45 15.02 0.80
N GLN A 141 11.32 15.71 0.85
CA GLN A 141 11.24 17.13 0.51
C GLN A 141 11.72 17.94 1.72
N LYS A 142 12.43 19.05 1.45
CA LYS A 142 12.91 19.98 2.48
C LYS A 142 11.80 20.91 2.92
#